data_AF-A0A659UM89-F1
#
_entry.id   AF-A0A659UM89-F1
#
_cell.length_a   1.000
_cell.length_b   1.000
_cell.length_c   1.000
_cell.angle_alpha   90.00
_cell.angle_beta   90.00
_cell.angle_gamma   90.00
#
_symmetry.space_group_name_H-M   'P 1'
#
loop_
_entity.id
_entity.type
_entity.pdbx_description
1 polymer ?
#
loop_
_entity_poly.entity_id
_entity_poly.type
_entity_poly.pdbx_seq_one_letter_code
_entity_poly.pdbx_strand_id
1 'polypeptide(L)'
;DVVCGQGIASIADDGKEVRVMLAGGREISADLAVIGIGAVPVTELAAEAGLAIENGIAVDAELRSSDPDIFAAGDCCSFPLAVYGGRRVRLEAWRNAQEQGALAARNMLGAGEAHAAV
;
A
#
# COMPACT_ATOMS: atom_id res chain seq x y z
N ASP A 1 9.38 18.20 -20.06
CA ASP A 1 8.00 18.70 -19.92
C ASP A 1 7.32 18.11 -18.71
N VAL A 2 6.49 18.89 -18.03
CA VAL A 2 5.58 18.42 -16.97
C VAL A 2 4.16 18.76 -17.41
N VAL A 3 3.31 17.75 -17.55
CA VAL A 3 1.94 17.91 -18.05
C VAL A 3 0.97 17.60 -16.93
N CYS A 4 0.50 18.66 -16.25
CA CYS A 4 -0.44 18.55 -15.13
C CYS A 4 -1.90 18.50 -15.61
N GLY A 5 -2.80 17.99 -14.76
CA GLY A 5 -4.26 18.01 -15.01
C GLY A 5 -4.71 17.13 -16.18
N GLN A 6 -3.88 16.17 -16.60
CA GLN A 6 -4.18 15.25 -17.69
C GLN A 6 -4.20 13.81 -17.17
N GLY A 7 -5.31 13.11 -17.43
CA GLY A 7 -5.37 11.66 -17.28
C GLY A 7 -4.85 10.96 -18.54
N ILE A 8 -4.57 9.67 -18.42
CA ILE A 8 -4.26 8.80 -19.56
C ILE A 8 -5.56 8.10 -19.99
N ALA A 9 -5.92 8.23 -21.27
CA ALA A 9 -7.07 7.55 -21.87
C ALA A 9 -6.73 6.16 -22.39
N SER A 10 -5.55 6.01 -23.02
CA SER A 10 -5.04 4.72 -23.46
C SER A 10 -3.53 4.73 -23.61
N ILE A 11 -2.94 3.52 -23.58
CA ILE A 11 -1.52 3.27 -23.85
C ILE A 11 -1.48 2.20 -24.93
N ALA A 12 -0.70 2.44 -25.98
CA ALA A 12 -0.38 1.46 -27.01
C ALA A 12 1.14 1.25 -27.05
N ASP A 13 1.58 0.01 -27.12
CA ASP A 13 2.99 -0.39 -27.21
C ASP A 13 3.13 -1.40 -28.33
N ASP A 14 3.98 -1.10 -29.32
CA ASP A 14 4.27 -1.97 -30.45
C ASP A 14 5.66 -2.63 -30.37
N GLY A 15 6.35 -2.51 -29.23
CA GLY A 15 7.68 -3.03 -28.97
C GLY A 15 8.81 -2.17 -29.52
N LYS A 16 8.50 -1.07 -30.22
CA LYS A 16 9.47 -0.05 -30.67
C LYS A 16 9.17 1.30 -30.07
N GLU A 17 7.89 1.62 -29.93
CA GLU A 17 7.41 2.90 -29.42
C GLU A 17 6.17 2.69 -28.54
N VAL A 18 6.10 3.48 -27.47
CA VAL A 18 4.91 3.64 -26.64
C VAL A 18 4.19 4.93 -27.02
N ARG A 19 2.91 4.82 -27.35
CA ARG A 19 2.00 5.95 -27.60
C ARG A 19 1.00 6.07 -26.47
N VAL A 20 0.98 7.24 -25.83
CA VAL A 20 0.09 7.56 -24.71
C VAL A 20 -0.92 8.61 -25.18
N MET A 21 -2.20 8.22 -25.24
CA MET A 21 -3.29 9.15 -25.49
C MET A 21 -3.71 9.79 -24.17
N LEU A 22 -3.56 11.11 -24.06
CA LEU A 22 -4.07 11.86 -22.91
C LEU A 22 -5.58 12.04 -23.04
N ALA A 23 -6.28 12.15 -21.91
CA ALA A 23 -7.72 12.40 -21.87
C ALA A 23 -8.13 13.71 -22.60
N GLY A 24 -7.23 14.69 -22.68
CA GLY A 24 -7.40 15.91 -23.47
C GLY A 24 -7.21 15.77 -24.99
N GLY A 25 -6.97 14.55 -25.51
CA GLY A 25 -6.84 14.27 -26.95
C GLY A 25 -5.46 14.47 -27.56
N ARG A 26 -4.46 14.89 -26.76
CA ARG A 26 -3.05 14.96 -27.18
C ARG A 26 -2.41 13.57 -27.07
N GLU A 27 -1.65 13.17 -28.08
CA GLU A 27 -0.81 11.97 -28.04
C GLU A 27 0.64 12.33 -27.69
N ILE A 28 1.30 11.46 -26.92
CA ILE A 28 2.73 11.52 -26.61
C ILE A 28 3.36 10.20 -27.03
N SER A 29 4.40 10.26 -27.87
CA SER A 29 5.26 9.13 -28.21
C SER A 29 6.53 9.10 -27.36
N ALA A 30 6.97 7.91 -26.94
CA ALA A 30 8.22 7.69 -26.22
C ALA A 30 8.77 6.28 -26.51
N ASP A 31 10.09 6.08 -26.39
CA ASP A 31 10.69 4.74 -26.53
C ASP A 31 10.43 3.84 -25.30
N LEU A 32 10.04 4.42 -24.17
CA LEU A 32 9.75 3.74 -22.90
C LEU A 32 8.74 4.53 -22.08
N ALA A 33 7.81 3.83 -21.42
CA ALA A 33 6.92 4.40 -20.41
C ALA A 33 7.12 3.74 -19.04
N VAL A 34 7.22 4.57 -17.99
CA VAL A 34 7.24 4.12 -16.59
C VAL A 34 5.93 4.52 -15.94
N ILE A 35 5.19 3.52 -15.43
CA ILE A 35 3.86 3.73 -14.84
C ILE A 35 3.97 3.81 -13.32
N GLY A 36 3.85 5.02 -12.77
CA GLY A 36 3.87 5.28 -11.33
C GLY A 36 2.56 5.86 -10.84
N ILE A 37 1.53 5.02 -10.68
CA ILE A 37 0.16 5.45 -10.30
C ILE A 37 -0.30 4.92 -8.93
N GLY A 38 0.65 4.54 -8.08
CA GLY A 38 0.42 3.97 -6.76
C GLY A 38 0.53 2.43 -6.74
N ALA A 39 0.30 1.86 -5.56
CA ALA A 39 0.38 0.42 -5.32
C ALA A 39 -0.92 -0.12 -4.72
N VAL A 40 -1.14 -1.43 -4.90
CA VAL A 40 -2.23 -2.20 -4.27
C VAL A 40 -1.58 -3.20 -3.31
N PRO A 41 -2.04 -3.31 -2.05
CA PRO A 41 -1.46 -4.25 -1.10
C PRO A 41 -1.72 -5.70 -1.52
N VAL A 42 -0.67 -6.52 -1.51
CA VAL A 42 -0.75 -7.97 -1.72
C VAL A 42 -1.37 -8.60 -0.47
N THR A 43 -2.58 -9.11 -0.59
CA THR A 43 -3.43 -9.56 0.55
C THR A 43 -4.06 -10.93 0.33
N GLU A 44 -3.79 -11.57 -0.80
CA GLU A 44 -4.44 -12.79 -1.26
C GLU A 44 -4.29 -13.93 -0.24
N LEU A 45 -3.08 -14.16 0.25
CA LEU A 45 -2.80 -15.19 1.26
C LEU A 45 -3.59 -14.97 2.55
N ALA A 46 -3.67 -13.71 3.01
CA ALA A 46 -4.39 -13.36 4.23
C ALA A 46 -5.91 -13.51 4.05
N ALA A 47 -6.43 -13.11 2.90
CA ALA A 47 -7.84 -13.27 2.55
C ALA A 47 -8.24 -14.76 2.46
N GLU A 48 -7.42 -15.58 1.80
CA GLU A 48 -7.62 -17.03 1.70
C GLU A 48 -7.55 -17.73 3.07
N ALA A 49 -6.71 -17.22 3.99
CA ALA A 49 -6.65 -17.68 5.37
C ALA A 49 -7.84 -17.19 6.24
N GLY A 50 -8.75 -16.39 5.69
CA GLY A 50 -9.94 -15.89 6.39
C GLY A 50 -9.69 -14.65 7.26
N LEU A 51 -8.57 -13.97 7.08
CA LEU A 51 -8.27 -12.73 7.83
C LEU A 51 -9.11 -11.56 7.32
N ALA A 52 -9.42 -10.63 8.23
CA ALA A 52 -10.10 -9.39 7.86
C ALA A 52 -9.19 -8.52 6.97
N ILE A 53 -9.74 -8.07 5.82
CA ILE A 53 -9.05 -7.19 4.87
C ILE A 53 -9.81 -5.86 4.75
N GLU A 54 -9.11 -4.75 4.91
CA GLU A 54 -9.66 -3.39 4.76
C GLU A 54 -8.58 -2.46 4.18
N ASN A 55 -8.47 -2.41 2.86
CA ASN A 55 -7.37 -1.71 2.15
C ASN A 55 -5.99 -2.16 2.69
N GLY A 56 -5.77 -3.48 2.79
CA GLY A 56 -4.64 -4.13 3.48
C GLY A 56 -5.12 -5.14 4.53
N ILE A 57 -4.22 -5.97 5.05
CA ILE A 57 -4.50 -6.88 6.18
C ILE A 57 -4.88 -6.02 7.37
N ALA A 58 -6.10 -6.19 7.87
CA ALA A 58 -6.60 -5.38 8.95
C ALA A 58 -6.01 -5.87 10.28
N VAL A 59 -5.23 -5.00 10.92
CA VAL A 59 -4.70 -5.24 12.27
C VAL A 59 -5.26 -4.24 13.29
N ASP A 60 -5.10 -4.59 14.56
CA ASP A 60 -5.33 -3.72 15.70
C ASP A 60 -4.13 -2.80 16.00
N ALA A 61 -4.17 -2.09 17.14
CA ALA A 61 -3.07 -1.21 17.54
C ALA A 61 -1.78 -1.96 17.89
N GLU A 62 -1.83 -3.26 18.20
CA GLU A 62 -0.68 -4.12 18.50
C GLU A 62 -0.14 -4.82 17.23
N LEU A 63 -0.65 -4.46 16.05
CA LEU A 63 -0.36 -5.08 14.75
C LEU A 63 -0.82 -6.55 14.63
N ARG A 64 -1.72 -6.99 15.51
CA ARG A 64 -2.34 -8.32 15.47
C ARG A 64 -3.52 -8.30 14.51
N SER A 65 -3.63 -9.32 13.67
CA SER A 65 -4.75 -9.47 12.74
C SER A 65 -6.03 -9.94 13.45
N SER A 66 -7.07 -10.29 12.68
CA SER A 66 -8.26 -10.94 13.24
C SER A 66 -8.00 -12.33 13.82
N ASP A 67 -6.88 -12.97 13.46
CA ASP A 67 -6.37 -14.16 14.12
C ASP A 67 -5.29 -13.75 15.14
N PRO A 68 -5.38 -14.21 16.40
CA PRO A 68 -4.49 -13.75 17.46
C PRO A 68 -3.03 -14.19 17.31
N ASP A 69 -2.75 -15.22 16.51
CA ASP A 69 -1.41 -15.74 16.26
C ASP A 69 -0.77 -15.16 14.99
N ILE A 70 -1.50 -14.33 14.24
CA ILE A 70 -1.05 -13.75 12.97
C ILE A 70 -0.97 -12.23 13.07
N PHE A 71 0.16 -11.68 12.62
CA PHE A 71 0.45 -10.24 12.62
C PHE A 71 0.79 -9.77 11.20
N ALA A 72 0.66 -8.48 10.94
CA ALA A 72 1.07 -7.87 9.66
C ALA A 72 1.79 -6.53 9.88
N ALA A 73 2.74 -6.23 9.00
CA ALA A 73 3.55 -5.02 9.04
C ALA A 73 3.96 -4.60 7.61
N GLY A 74 4.25 -3.31 7.43
CA GLY A 74 4.65 -2.73 6.16
C GLY A 74 3.49 -2.45 5.22
N ASP A 75 3.76 -2.43 3.92
CA ASP A 75 2.82 -1.93 2.91
C ASP A 75 1.52 -2.73 2.83
N CYS A 76 1.51 -4.01 3.21
CA CYS A 76 0.30 -4.82 3.26
C CYS A 76 -0.56 -4.54 4.50
N CYS A 77 -0.04 -3.81 5.49
CA CYS A 77 -0.67 -3.60 6.78
C CYS A 77 -1.59 -2.37 6.75
N SER A 78 -2.86 -2.60 7.08
CA SER A 78 -3.83 -1.56 7.34
C SER A 78 -4.03 -1.51 8.85
N PHE A 79 -3.89 -0.34 9.50
CA PHE A 79 -3.83 -0.24 10.97
C PHE A 79 -4.45 1.07 11.47
N PRO A 80 -4.98 1.13 12.71
CA PRO A 80 -5.49 2.37 13.28
C PRO A 80 -4.33 3.33 13.60
N LEU A 81 -4.43 4.58 13.14
CA LEU A 81 -3.39 5.59 13.39
C LEU A 81 -3.95 6.72 14.27
N ALA A 82 -3.36 6.88 15.46
CA ALA A 82 -3.84 7.79 16.49
C ALA A 82 -3.90 9.26 16.03
N VAL A 83 -2.93 9.72 15.24
CA VAL A 83 -2.91 11.10 14.71
C VAL A 83 -4.09 11.41 13.77
N TYR A 84 -4.71 10.37 13.20
CA TYR A 84 -5.94 10.49 12.40
C TYR A 84 -7.21 10.12 13.19
N GLY A 85 -7.18 10.25 14.53
CA GLY A 85 -8.33 9.95 15.38
C GLY A 85 -8.68 8.47 15.43
N GLY A 86 -7.69 7.58 15.27
CA GLY A 86 -7.90 6.14 15.23
C GLY A 86 -8.44 5.62 13.90
N ARG A 87 -8.57 6.48 12.88
CA ARG A 87 -8.89 6.04 11.53
C ARG A 87 -7.85 5.05 11.04
N ARG A 88 -8.32 4.02 10.35
CA ARG A 88 -7.45 3.03 9.72
C ARG A 88 -6.77 3.59 8.48
N VAL A 89 -5.48 3.33 8.35
CA VAL A 89 -4.63 3.78 7.25
C VAL A 89 -3.70 2.67 6.79
N ARG A 90 -3.11 2.87 5.61
CA ARG A 90 -2.00 2.09 5.06
C ARG A 90 -0.91 3.06 4.63
N LEU A 91 0.33 2.79 4.99
CA LEU A 91 1.47 3.68 4.72
C LEU A 91 2.52 2.97 3.86
N GLU A 92 2.81 3.53 2.69
CA GLU A 92 3.82 3.06 1.73
C GLU A 92 5.17 3.74 2.01
N ALA A 93 5.66 3.60 3.25
CA ALA A 93 6.85 4.28 3.75
C ALA A 93 7.83 3.30 4.40
N TRP A 94 9.08 3.32 3.93
CA TRP A 94 10.15 2.43 4.40
C TRP A 94 10.33 2.45 5.93
N ARG A 95 10.31 3.65 6.54
CA ARG A 95 10.43 3.80 8.00
C ARG A 95 9.29 3.12 8.74
N ASN A 96 8.05 3.36 8.31
CA ASN A 96 6.87 2.71 8.87
C ASN A 96 6.99 1.19 8.78
N ALA A 97 7.40 0.65 7.62
CA ALA A 97 7.59 -0.79 7.46
C ALA A 97 8.64 -1.37 8.41
N GLN A 98 9.77 -0.68 8.59
CA GLN A 98 10.82 -1.08 9.53
C GLN A 98 10.32 -1.09 10.98
N GLU A 99 9.66 -0.01 11.40
CA GLU A 99 9.17 0.17 12.76
C GLU A 99 8.04 -0.81 13.09
N GLN A 100 7.10 -1.02 12.15
CA GLN A 100 6.06 -2.02 12.27
C GLN A 100 6.61 -3.44 12.36
N GLY A 101 7.61 -3.79 11.56
CA GLY A 101 8.24 -5.11 11.62
C GLY A 101 8.85 -5.38 13.00
N ALA A 102 9.58 -4.40 13.55
CA ALA A 102 10.15 -4.50 14.89
C ALA A 102 9.07 -4.57 15.98
N LEU A 103 7.98 -3.80 15.85
CA LEU A 103 6.87 -3.80 16.80
C LEU A 103 6.10 -5.13 16.78
N ALA A 104 5.75 -5.63 15.59
CA ALA A 104 5.07 -6.92 15.42
C ALA A 104 5.89 -8.04 16.08
N ALA A 105 7.21 -8.06 15.88
CA ALA A 105 8.10 -9.03 16.54
C ALA A 105 8.05 -8.93 18.07
N ARG A 106 8.06 -7.72 18.65
CA ARG A 106 7.93 -7.54 20.11
C ARG A 106 6.57 -8.01 20.63
N ASN A 107 5.50 -7.76 19.88
CA ASN A 107 4.15 -8.16 20.27
C ASN A 107 3.91 -9.67 20.12
N MET A 108 4.53 -10.32 19.13
CA MET A 108 4.62 -11.79 19.06
C MET A 108 5.32 -12.38 20.30
N LEU A 109 6.24 -11.64 20.91
CA LEU A 109 6.93 -12.02 22.15
C LEU A 109 6.20 -11.56 23.44
N GLY A 110 4.98 -11.04 23.32
CA GLY A 110 4.12 -10.69 24.46
C GLY A 110 4.33 -9.29 25.03
N ALA A 111 4.95 -8.36 24.30
CA ALA A 111 5.18 -6.99 24.79
C ALA A 111 3.88 -6.15 24.95
N GLY A 112 2.85 -6.40 24.13
CA GLY A 112 1.56 -5.70 24.22
C GLY A 112 1.67 -4.19 23.96
N GLU A 113 2.56 -3.79 23.04
CA GLU A 113 2.84 -2.40 22.73
C GLU A 113 1.96 -1.91 21.57
N ALA A 114 1.34 -0.75 21.74
CA ALA A 114 0.57 -0.11 20.68
C ALA A 114 1.48 0.63 19.67
N HIS A 115 1.09 0.60 18.40
CA HIS A 115 1.74 1.35 17.33
C HIS A 115 1.54 2.85 17.53
N ALA A 116 2.62 3.54 17.89
CA ALA A 116 2.63 4.97 18.16
C ALA A 116 3.25 5.82 17.03
N ALA A 117 3.79 5.19 15.99
CA ALA A 117 4.63 5.86 14.98
C ALA A 117 3.84 6.45 13.79
N VAL A 118 4.52 7.34 13.06
CA VAL A 118 4.17 7.89 11.74
C VAL A 118 5.35 7.64 10.79
#